data_AF-A0A0S4V420-F1
#
_entry.id   AF-A0A0S4V420-F1
#
_cell.length_a   1.000
_cell.length_b   1.000
_cell.length_c   1.000
_cell.angle_alpha   90.00
_cell.angle_beta   90.00
_cell.angle_gamma   90.00
#
_symmetry.space_group_name_H-M   'P 1'
#
loop_
_entity.id
_entity.type
_entity.pdbx_description
1 polymer ?
#
loop_
_entity_poly.entity_id
_entity_poly.type
_entity_poly.pdbx_seq_one_letter_code
_entity_poly.pdbx_strand_id
1 'polypeptide(L)'
;MATQDFEAAPTDRAGEHPLIRRTRQALAKLDDQIVDLERQREEMKERVRRGLPWEILRGVFDDHRKEGGVIAPFPGTLSVMVTLAARERALAVMNALIQLLEERQLRIWAPGVTLVGRGKYTFVLRLSEITEKEPGQRRSPMGTIEWQATGRLRITLREGPVGDFRIRDEAELSIEDQLSTLADYVQQAIEKAPELQRRRDLAIRAQRDEAERSAAFRAEAERIEAEHQRRLSEEAARREDLMDEMARWCESERLRAYVDAVLGHAGTVEPGSAVDQWAQWARDVADAMDPIPKRLEKPSEGPR
;
A
#
# COMPACT_ATOMS: atom_id res chain seq x y z
N MET A 1 8.27 -26.84 -55.34
CA MET A 1 8.37 -26.34 -53.95
C MET A 1 9.61 -25.48 -53.89
N ALA A 2 9.45 -24.16 -53.99
CA ALA A 2 10.55 -23.21 -54.06
C ALA A 2 10.71 -22.53 -52.69
N THR A 3 11.85 -22.75 -52.06
CA THR A 3 12.37 -21.98 -50.93
C THR A 3 12.80 -20.62 -51.46
N GLN A 4 12.09 -19.56 -51.05
CA GLN A 4 12.51 -18.18 -51.27
C GLN A 4 13.46 -17.78 -50.14
N ASP A 5 14.73 -17.63 -50.50
CA ASP A 5 15.76 -17.02 -49.67
C ASP A 5 15.45 -15.53 -49.48
N PHE A 6 15.28 -15.12 -48.22
CA PHE A 6 15.16 -13.72 -47.81
C PHE A 6 16.55 -13.10 -47.79
N GLU A 7 16.94 -12.53 -48.93
CA GLU A 7 18.19 -11.78 -49.09
C GLU A 7 18.11 -10.48 -48.27
N ALA A 8 19.02 -10.33 -47.30
CA ALA A 8 19.07 -9.18 -46.41
C ALA A 8 19.50 -7.92 -47.17
N ALA A 9 18.55 -7.03 -47.45
CA ALA A 9 18.82 -5.74 -48.06
C ALA A 9 19.64 -4.81 -47.14
N PRO A 10 20.57 -4.01 -47.70
CA PRO A 10 21.42 -3.10 -46.93
C PRO A 10 20.62 -1.94 -46.34
N THR A 11 20.84 -1.68 -45.05
CA THR A 11 20.09 -0.75 -44.20
C THR A 11 20.65 0.67 -44.27
N ASP A 12 20.33 1.41 -45.33
CA ASP A 12 20.45 2.88 -45.29
C ASP A 12 19.05 3.49 -45.06
N ARG A 13 18.63 3.54 -43.79
CA ARG A 13 17.28 3.97 -43.36
C ARG A 13 17.26 5.47 -43.01
N ALA A 14 17.46 6.34 -44.00
CA ALA A 14 17.54 7.80 -43.85
C ALA A 14 16.27 8.48 -43.25
N GLY A 15 15.15 7.77 -43.11
CA GLY A 15 13.88 8.29 -42.55
C GLY A 15 13.56 7.86 -41.11
N GLU A 16 14.50 7.24 -40.40
CA GLU A 16 14.20 6.61 -39.12
C GLU A 16 14.27 7.56 -37.90
N HIS A 17 13.23 7.48 -37.06
CA HIS A 17 13.11 8.33 -35.88
C HIS A 17 14.31 8.13 -34.91
N PRO A 18 14.89 9.20 -34.34
CA PRO A 18 16.08 9.10 -33.47
C PRO A 18 15.93 8.12 -32.30
N LEU A 19 14.73 8.00 -31.71
CA LEU A 19 14.48 7.03 -30.64
C LEU A 19 14.57 5.59 -31.12
N ILE A 20 14.14 5.29 -32.35
CA ILE A 20 14.24 3.94 -32.93
C ILE A 20 15.71 3.61 -33.16
N ARG A 21 16.49 4.54 -33.74
CA ARG A 21 17.94 4.37 -33.93
C ARG A 21 18.68 4.09 -32.62
N ARG A 22 18.42 4.88 -31.57
CA ARG A 22 19.01 4.67 -30.23
C ARG A 22 18.60 3.31 -29.64
N THR A 23 17.32 2.96 -29.75
CA THR A 23 16.81 1.68 -29.23
C THR A 23 17.43 0.50 -29.99
N ARG A 24 17.58 0.58 -31.32
CA ARG A 24 18.27 -0.45 -32.10
C ARG A 24 19.71 -0.62 -31.66
N GLN A 25 20.47 0.47 -31.55
CA GLN A 25 21.87 0.42 -31.10
C GLN A 25 22.00 -0.19 -29.71
N ALA A 26 21.08 0.14 -28.81
CA ALA A 26 21.06 -0.41 -27.46
C ALA A 26 20.74 -1.92 -27.45
N LEU A 27 19.78 -2.36 -28.26
CA LEU A 27 19.45 -3.79 -28.41
C LEU A 27 20.58 -4.56 -29.09
N ALA A 28 21.25 -3.99 -30.10
CA ALA A 28 22.40 -4.63 -30.74
C ALA A 28 23.57 -4.85 -29.77
N LYS A 29 23.87 -3.86 -28.90
CA LYS A 29 24.88 -4.03 -27.84
C LYS A 29 24.52 -5.14 -26.85
N LEU A 30 23.24 -5.32 -26.53
CA LEU A 30 22.78 -6.40 -25.68
C LEU A 30 22.95 -7.76 -26.35
N ASP A 31 22.71 -7.85 -27.66
CA ASP A 31 22.94 -9.08 -28.41
C ASP A 31 24.41 -9.50 -28.35
N ASP A 32 25.34 -8.56 -28.58
CA ASP A 32 26.78 -8.83 -28.50
C ASP A 32 27.16 -9.36 -27.10
N GLN A 33 26.63 -8.72 -26.04
CA GLN A 33 26.85 -9.15 -24.66
C GLN A 33 26.26 -10.55 -24.40
N ILE A 34 25.07 -10.84 -24.91
CA ILE A 34 24.41 -12.13 -24.77
C ILE A 34 25.22 -13.23 -25.46
N VAL A 35 25.70 -13.00 -26.68
CA VAL A 35 26.53 -13.95 -27.43
C VAL A 35 27.85 -14.20 -26.69
N ASP A 36 28.48 -13.14 -26.17
CA ASP A 36 29.70 -13.28 -25.36
C ASP A 36 29.45 -14.07 -24.07
N LEU A 37 28.33 -13.84 -23.39
CA LEU A 37 27.92 -14.60 -22.19
C LEU A 37 27.65 -16.07 -22.52
N GLU A 38 27.01 -16.37 -23.65
CA GLU A 38 26.77 -17.74 -24.10
C GLU A 38 28.08 -18.46 -24.44
N ARG A 39 29.01 -17.78 -25.12
CA ARG A 39 30.36 -18.31 -25.38
C ARG A 39 31.09 -18.61 -24.07
N GLN A 40 31.07 -17.69 -23.12
CA GLN A 40 31.67 -17.88 -21.78
C GLN A 40 31.02 -19.06 -21.03
N ARG A 41 29.70 -19.22 -21.12
CA ARG A 41 28.98 -20.35 -20.52
C ARG A 41 29.39 -21.69 -21.15
N GLU A 42 29.52 -21.77 -22.46
CA GLU A 42 29.95 -23.01 -23.14
C GLU A 42 31.42 -23.34 -22.85
N GLU A 43 32.33 -22.36 -22.91
CA GLU A 43 33.72 -22.55 -22.50
C GLU A 43 33.82 -23.03 -21.05
N MET A 44 32.98 -22.50 -20.17
CA MET A 44 32.93 -22.91 -18.77
C MET A 44 32.38 -24.32 -18.58
N LYS A 45 31.33 -24.71 -19.33
CA LYS A 45 30.82 -26.09 -19.36
C LYS A 45 31.91 -27.05 -19.85
N GLU A 46 32.67 -26.68 -20.88
CA GLU A 46 33.80 -27.48 -21.33
C GLU A 46 34.88 -27.64 -20.26
N ARG A 47 35.21 -26.57 -19.53
CA ARG A 47 36.18 -26.62 -18.41
C ARG A 47 35.71 -27.53 -17.28
N VAL A 48 34.42 -27.49 -16.95
CA VAL A 48 33.80 -28.42 -15.98
C VAL A 48 33.85 -29.87 -16.49
N ARG A 49 33.54 -30.11 -17.77
CA ARG A 49 33.69 -31.45 -18.39
C ARG A 49 35.13 -31.96 -18.34
N ARG A 50 36.13 -31.07 -18.34
CA ARG A 50 37.56 -31.41 -18.17
C ARG A 50 37.99 -31.59 -16.70
N GLY A 51 37.05 -31.66 -15.76
CA GLY A 51 37.32 -32.05 -14.36
C GLY A 51 37.56 -30.89 -13.40
N LEU A 52 37.31 -29.63 -13.81
CA LEU A 52 37.37 -28.49 -12.88
C LEU A 52 36.11 -28.42 -12.01
N PRO A 53 36.23 -28.23 -10.68
CA PRO A 53 35.09 -28.08 -9.79
C PRO A 53 34.24 -26.86 -10.15
N TRP A 54 32.95 -27.09 -10.35
CA TRP A 54 31.96 -26.06 -10.69
C TRP A 54 31.86 -24.93 -9.65
N GLU A 55 32.25 -25.22 -8.39
CA GLU A 55 32.22 -24.32 -7.23
C GLU A 55 33.21 -23.15 -7.33
N ILE A 56 34.30 -23.29 -8.09
CA ILE A 56 35.35 -22.25 -8.26
C ILE A 56 34.95 -21.23 -9.34
N LEU A 57 33.97 -21.55 -10.18
CA LEU A 57 33.64 -20.83 -11.41
C LEU A 57 32.40 -19.94 -11.29
N ARG A 58 31.84 -19.75 -10.09
CA ARG A 58 30.61 -18.98 -9.84
C ARG A 58 30.86 -17.45 -9.89
N GLY A 59 31.30 -16.95 -11.04
CA GLY A 59 31.12 -15.55 -11.40
C GLY A 59 29.64 -15.32 -11.69
N VAL A 60 29.02 -14.35 -11.02
CA VAL A 60 27.62 -13.97 -11.22
C VAL A 60 27.50 -13.44 -12.66
N PHE A 61 27.13 -14.29 -13.60
CA PHE A 61 26.69 -13.84 -14.92
C PHE A 61 25.37 -13.12 -14.71
N ASP A 62 25.38 -11.80 -14.89
CA ASP A 62 24.18 -10.99 -14.81
C ASP A 62 23.34 -11.30 -16.07
N ASP A 63 22.36 -12.20 -15.91
CA ASP A 63 21.53 -12.63 -17.03
C ASP A 63 20.60 -11.47 -17.40
N HIS A 64 20.91 -10.79 -18.51
CA HIS A 64 20.11 -9.67 -19.02
C HIS A 64 18.77 -10.12 -19.61
N ARG A 65 18.51 -11.44 -19.68
CA ARG A 65 17.23 -12.01 -20.11
C ARG A 65 16.27 -12.16 -18.92
N LYS A 66 15.02 -11.73 -19.12
CA LYS A 66 13.90 -12.03 -18.22
C LYS A 66 13.27 -13.39 -18.59
N GLU A 67 12.25 -13.79 -17.83
CA GLU A 67 11.42 -14.96 -18.14
C GLU A 67 11.04 -14.98 -19.63
N GLY A 68 11.24 -16.11 -20.31
CA GLY A 68 10.99 -16.24 -21.74
C GLY A 68 12.11 -15.76 -22.67
N GLY A 69 13.29 -15.39 -22.15
CA GLY A 69 14.41 -14.94 -22.98
C GLY A 69 14.29 -13.49 -23.46
N VAL A 70 13.37 -12.72 -22.85
CA VAL A 70 13.03 -11.36 -23.26
C VAL A 70 14.06 -10.37 -22.73
N ILE A 71 14.53 -9.49 -23.62
CA ILE A 71 15.55 -8.48 -23.30
C ILE A 71 14.85 -7.22 -22.76
N ALA A 72 15.32 -6.70 -21.62
CA ALA A 72 14.79 -5.46 -21.05
C ALA A 72 15.58 -4.23 -21.55
N PRO A 73 14.91 -3.13 -21.89
CA PRO A 73 15.58 -1.95 -22.43
C PRO A 73 16.27 -1.11 -21.34
N PHE A 74 17.28 -0.35 -21.75
CA PHE A 74 18.01 0.60 -20.91
C PHE A 74 17.25 1.93 -20.73
N PRO A 75 17.53 2.68 -19.64
CA PRO A 75 17.08 4.06 -19.51
C PRO A 75 17.47 4.90 -20.74
N GLY A 76 16.58 5.77 -21.22
CA GLY A 76 16.85 6.60 -22.41
C GLY A 76 16.43 5.98 -23.75
N THR A 77 15.87 4.76 -23.75
CA THR A 77 15.42 4.03 -24.95
C THR A 77 13.95 3.64 -24.89
N LEU A 78 13.38 3.21 -26.01
CA LEU A 78 11.98 2.77 -26.04
C LEU A 78 11.80 1.50 -25.20
N SER A 79 10.65 1.39 -24.55
CA SER A 79 10.27 0.27 -23.69
C SER A 79 9.83 -0.91 -24.56
N VAL A 80 10.81 -1.53 -25.23
CA VAL A 80 10.65 -2.69 -26.12
C VAL A 80 11.26 -3.90 -25.43
N MET A 81 10.41 -4.88 -25.11
CA MET A 81 10.79 -6.12 -24.42
C MET A 81 10.48 -7.30 -25.33
N VAL A 82 11.45 -7.70 -26.16
CA VAL A 82 11.27 -8.77 -27.15
C VAL A 82 12.51 -9.66 -27.21
N THR A 83 12.38 -10.83 -27.82
CA THR A 83 13.50 -11.70 -28.19
C THR A 83 14.23 -11.18 -29.42
N LEU A 84 15.41 -11.74 -29.72
CA LEU A 84 16.17 -11.39 -30.94
C LEU A 84 15.33 -11.59 -32.21
N ALA A 85 14.54 -12.66 -32.26
CA ALA A 85 13.74 -13.01 -33.44
C ALA A 85 12.65 -11.96 -33.75
N ALA A 86 12.01 -11.41 -32.72
CA ALA A 86 10.92 -10.44 -32.88
C ALA A 86 11.38 -8.97 -32.95
N ARG A 87 12.69 -8.71 -32.82
CA ARG A 87 13.26 -7.35 -32.68
C ARG A 87 12.94 -6.42 -33.85
N GLU A 88 13.29 -6.82 -35.07
CA GLU A 88 13.14 -5.92 -36.23
C GLU A 88 11.68 -5.59 -36.49
N ARG A 89 10.78 -6.58 -36.30
CA ARG A 89 9.33 -6.35 -36.37
C ARG A 89 8.88 -5.38 -35.28
N ALA A 90 9.29 -5.57 -34.03
CA ALA A 90 8.94 -4.67 -32.93
C ALA A 90 9.41 -3.23 -33.16
N LEU A 91 10.62 -3.03 -33.71
CA LEU A 91 11.12 -1.71 -34.06
C LEU A 91 10.35 -1.08 -35.23
N ALA A 92 9.95 -1.88 -36.22
CA ALA A 92 9.10 -1.40 -37.32
C ALA A 92 7.71 -0.97 -36.81
N VAL A 93 7.08 -1.77 -35.96
CA VAL A 93 5.81 -1.46 -35.29
C VAL A 93 5.93 -0.16 -34.49
N MET A 94 6.99 0.00 -33.69
CA MET A 94 7.22 1.24 -32.94
C MET A 94 7.46 2.43 -33.86
N ASN A 95 8.19 2.28 -34.97
CA ASN A 95 8.42 3.37 -35.91
C ASN A 95 7.11 3.82 -36.58
N ALA A 96 6.27 2.88 -37.02
CA ALA A 96 4.96 3.18 -37.57
C ALA A 96 4.05 3.87 -36.54
N LEU A 97 4.07 3.40 -35.29
CA LEU A 97 3.32 4.04 -34.21
C LEU A 97 3.79 5.47 -33.96
N ILE A 98 5.10 5.73 -33.94
CA ILE A 98 5.64 7.08 -33.76
C ILE A 98 5.13 8.02 -34.85
N GLN A 99 5.17 7.59 -36.12
CA GLN A 99 4.66 8.38 -37.23
C GLN A 99 3.16 8.68 -37.06
N LEU A 100 2.35 7.67 -36.74
CA LEU A 100 0.90 7.83 -36.49
C LEU A 100 0.59 8.75 -35.30
N LEU A 101 1.45 8.77 -34.28
CA LEU A 101 1.31 9.66 -33.12
C LEU A 101 1.67 11.11 -33.50
N GLU A 102 2.76 11.30 -34.26
CA GLU A 102 3.19 12.62 -34.74
C GLU A 102 2.15 13.28 -35.65
N GLU A 103 1.50 12.50 -36.53
CA GLU A 103 0.37 12.95 -37.36
C GLU A 103 -0.79 13.49 -36.51
N ARG A 104 -1.03 12.88 -35.34
CA ARG A 104 -2.03 13.33 -34.36
C ARG A 104 -1.52 14.42 -33.41
N GLN A 105 -0.36 15.02 -33.69
CA GLN A 105 0.32 16.01 -32.85
C GLN A 105 0.63 15.52 -31.42
N LEU A 106 0.79 14.20 -31.28
CA LEU A 106 1.23 13.54 -30.06
C LEU A 106 2.74 13.40 -30.11
N ARG A 107 3.36 13.39 -28.94
CA ARG A 107 4.80 13.20 -28.80
C ARG A 107 5.08 11.90 -28.08
N ILE A 108 6.21 11.31 -28.42
CA ILE A 108 6.79 10.16 -27.73
C ILE A 108 8.19 10.51 -27.23
N TRP A 109 8.51 10.14 -25.99
CA TRP A 109 9.83 10.35 -25.42
C TRP A 109 10.13 9.26 -24.39
N ALA A 110 11.41 9.08 -24.06
CA ALA A 110 11.85 7.99 -23.20
C ALA A 110 12.92 8.43 -22.19
N PRO A 111 12.55 9.14 -21.10
CA PRO A 111 13.51 9.55 -20.06
C PRO A 111 13.90 8.41 -19.11
N GLY A 112 13.30 7.23 -19.28
CA GLY A 112 13.52 6.02 -18.49
C GLY A 112 12.45 4.97 -18.77
N VAL A 113 11.20 5.41 -18.88
CA VAL A 113 10.07 4.67 -19.46
C VAL A 113 9.63 5.35 -20.74
N THR A 114 8.99 4.63 -21.67
CA THR A 114 8.40 5.29 -22.85
C THR A 114 7.11 5.97 -22.45
N LEU A 115 7.04 7.26 -22.74
CA LEU A 115 5.89 8.10 -22.50
C LEU A 115 5.33 8.56 -23.84
N VAL A 116 4.02 8.55 -23.94
CA VAL A 116 3.28 9.13 -25.07
C VAL A 116 2.29 10.15 -24.54
N GLY A 117 2.17 11.31 -25.18
CA GLY A 117 1.29 12.35 -24.66
C GLY A 117 1.37 13.69 -25.36
N ARG A 118 0.67 14.67 -24.79
CA ARG A 118 0.72 16.09 -25.19
C ARG A 118 0.62 16.98 -23.95
N GLY A 119 1.62 17.84 -23.77
CA GLY A 119 1.71 18.75 -22.62
C GLY A 119 1.84 17.97 -21.31
N LYS A 120 0.93 18.24 -20.35
CA LYS A 120 0.93 17.60 -19.03
C LYS A 120 0.24 16.22 -18.98
N TYR A 121 -0.39 15.80 -20.08
CA TYR A 121 -1.13 14.55 -20.15
C TYR A 121 -0.30 13.52 -20.89
N THR A 122 0.14 12.51 -20.15
CA THR A 122 1.15 11.55 -20.59
C THR A 122 0.79 10.16 -20.08
N PHE A 123 1.06 9.14 -20.89
CA PHE A 123 0.78 7.75 -20.57
C PHE A 123 2.04 6.90 -20.77
N VAL A 124 2.17 5.85 -19.96
CA VAL A 124 3.32 4.94 -20.08
C VAL A 124 3.02 3.91 -21.16
N LEU A 125 3.85 3.87 -22.18
CA LEU A 125 3.74 2.92 -23.30
C LEU A 125 4.82 1.85 -23.19
N ARG A 126 4.46 0.61 -23.52
CA ARG A 126 5.37 -0.52 -23.53
C ARG A 126 5.00 -1.49 -24.64
N LEU A 127 5.98 -1.89 -25.43
CA LEU A 127 5.87 -3.00 -26.37
C LEU A 127 6.56 -4.22 -25.76
N SER A 128 5.85 -5.34 -25.70
CA SER A 128 6.37 -6.61 -25.18
C SER A 128 5.99 -7.77 -26.08
N GLU A 129 6.87 -8.75 -26.21
CA GLU A 129 6.51 -10.06 -26.74
C GLU A 129 5.68 -10.84 -25.72
N ILE A 130 4.70 -11.59 -26.20
CA ILE A 130 3.86 -12.46 -25.39
C ILE A 130 4.63 -13.74 -25.08
N THR A 131 4.76 -14.04 -23.79
CA THR A 131 5.32 -15.28 -23.29
C THR A 131 4.21 -16.20 -22.81
N GLU A 132 4.30 -17.47 -23.15
CA GLU A 132 3.38 -18.52 -22.72
C GLU A 132 4.14 -19.61 -21.97
N LYS A 133 3.42 -20.33 -21.11
CA LYS A 133 3.99 -21.51 -20.44
C LYS A 133 4.00 -22.65 -21.44
N GLU A 134 5.07 -23.42 -21.47
CA GLU A 134 5.14 -24.59 -22.34
C GLU A 134 4.04 -25.60 -21.95
N PRO A 135 3.11 -25.93 -22.88
CA PRO A 135 1.99 -26.81 -22.56
C PRO A 135 2.50 -28.24 -22.33
N GLY A 136 2.27 -28.78 -21.13
CA GLY A 136 2.61 -30.16 -20.77
C GLY A 136 3.77 -30.34 -19.79
N GLN A 137 4.48 -29.28 -19.40
CA GLN A 137 5.50 -29.39 -18.35
C GLN A 137 4.85 -29.64 -16.97
N ARG A 138 5.10 -30.84 -16.40
CA ARG A 138 5.02 -31.03 -14.94
C ARG A 138 6.09 -30.14 -14.31
N ARG A 139 5.76 -29.48 -13.18
CA ARG A 139 6.71 -28.67 -12.39
C ARG A 139 8.08 -29.34 -12.39
N SER A 140 9.12 -28.62 -12.81
CA SER A 140 10.50 -29.10 -12.69
C SER A 140 10.76 -29.57 -11.26
N PRO A 141 11.74 -30.46 -11.00
CA PRO A 141 12.07 -30.92 -9.64
C PRO A 141 12.35 -29.77 -8.66
N MET A 142 12.70 -28.57 -9.17
CA MET A 142 12.89 -27.32 -8.43
C MET A 142 11.69 -26.35 -8.41
N GLY A 143 10.55 -26.72 -9.02
CA GLY A 143 9.31 -25.92 -8.99
C GLY A 143 9.25 -24.72 -9.94
N THR A 144 10.30 -24.46 -10.73
CA THR A 144 10.35 -23.33 -11.68
C THR A 144 9.52 -23.63 -12.93
N ILE A 145 8.70 -22.67 -13.36
CA ILE A 145 7.90 -22.73 -14.59
C ILE A 145 8.74 -22.15 -15.72
N GLU A 146 8.93 -22.90 -16.80
CA GLU A 146 9.60 -22.38 -18.00
C GLU A 146 8.59 -21.66 -18.90
N TRP A 147 8.96 -20.44 -19.28
CA TRP A 147 8.19 -19.59 -20.18
C TRP A 147 8.90 -19.53 -21.53
N GLN A 148 8.15 -19.55 -22.63
CA GLN A 148 8.67 -19.42 -23.99
C GLN A 148 8.00 -18.22 -24.67
N ALA A 149 8.81 -17.41 -25.36
CA ALA A 149 8.31 -16.30 -26.14
C ALA A 149 7.67 -16.81 -27.44
N THR A 150 6.52 -16.23 -27.81
CA THR A 150 5.66 -16.77 -28.88
C THR A 150 5.86 -16.08 -30.23
N GLY A 151 6.72 -15.08 -30.35
CA GLY A 151 6.84 -14.19 -31.52
C GLY A 151 5.71 -13.17 -31.66
N ARG A 152 4.62 -13.31 -30.88
CA ARG A 152 3.48 -12.38 -30.89
C ARG A 152 3.76 -11.16 -30.03
N LEU A 153 3.42 -9.99 -30.53
CA LEU A 153 3.65 -8.71 -29.88
C LEU A 153 2.40 -8.21 -29.16
N ARG A 154 2.61 -7.37 -28.15
CA ARG A 154 1.58 -6.66 -27.40
C ARG A 154 2.09 -5.27 -27.05
N ILE A 155 1.27 -4.25 -27.30
CA ILE A 155 1.49 -2.90 -26.78
C ILE A 155 0.54 -2.67 -25.62
N THR A 156 1.07 -2.15 -24.52
CA THR A 156 0.32 -1.78 -23.32
C THR A 156 0.53 -0.31 -23.03
N LEU A 157 -0.58 0.41 -22.91
CA LEU A 157 -0.66 1.78 -22.45
C LEU A 157 -1.17 1.75 -21.00
N ARG A 158 -0.30 2.11 -20.06
CA ARG A 158 -0.66 2.18 -18.65
C ARG A 158 -1.05 3.60 -18.26
N GLU A 159 -1.85 3.67 -17.20
CA GLU A 159 -2.31 4.94 -16.60
C GLU A 159 -3.17 5.77 -17.57
N GLY A 160 -3.87 5.09 -18.49
CA GLY A 160 -4.88 5.72 -19.33
C GLY A 160 -6.05 6.29 -18.52
N PRO A 161 -6.86 7.18 -19.11
CA PRO A 161 -7.99 7.83 -18.43
C PRO A 161 -9.04 6.85 -17.89
N VAL A 162 -9.17 5.68 -18.52
CA VAL A 162 -10.12 4.61 -18.15
C VAL A 162 -9.38 3.37 -17.64
N GLY A 163 -8.10 3.51 -17.28
CA GLY A 163 -7.22 2.41 -16.90
C GLY A 163 -6.31 1.95 -18.02
N ASP A 164 -5.78 0.74 -17.89
CA ASP A 164 -4.82 0.17 -18.84
C ASP A 164 -5.50 -0.21 -20.16
N PHE A 165 -4.91 0.22 -21.28
CA PHE A 165 -5.33 -0.14 -22.63
C PHE A 165 -4.26 -1.01 -23.29
N ARG A 166 -4.68 -2.01 -24.09
CA ARG A 166 -3.76 -2.97 -24.69
C ARG A 166 -4.24 -3.41 -26.08
N ILE A 167 -3.29 -3.53 -27.00
CA ILE A 167 -3.47 -4.16 -28.31
C ILE A 167 -2.43 -5.29 -28.44
N ARG A 168 -2.76 -6.35 -29.17
CA ARG A 168 -1.88 -7.52 -29.30
C ARG A 168 -2.12 -8.25 -30.61
N ASP A 169 -1.12 -9.01 -31.05
CA ASP A 169 -1.31 -9.97 -32.14
C ASP A 169 -2.36 -11.03 -31.74
N GLU A 170 -3.38 -11.16 -32.58
CA GLU A 170 -4.38 -12.22 -32.54
C GLU A 170 -4.34 -13.01 -33.86
N ALA A 171 -5.01 -14.17 -33.91
CA ALA A 171 -4.91 -15.08 -35.06
C ALA A 171 -5.35 -14.44 -36.39
N GLU A 172 -6.28 -13.50 -36.34
CA GLU A 172 -6.90 -12.84 -37.50
C GLU A 172 -6.54 -11.35 -37.60
N LEU A 173 -5.86 -10.79 -36.59
CA LEU A 173 -5.61 -9.36 -36.49
C LEU A 173 -4.20 -9.08 -36.02
N SER A 174 -3.41 -8.46 -36.89
CA SER A 174 -2.05 -8.06 -36.58
C SER A 174 -2.03 -6.85 -35.64
N ILE A 175 -0.95 -6.69 -34.87
CA ILE A 175 -0.77 -5.50 -34.04
C ILE A 175 -0.59 -4.24 -34.90
N GLU A 176 -0.03 -4.38 -36.10
CA GLU A 176 0.18 -3.32 -37.09
C GLU A 176 -1.17 -2.68 -37.50
N ASP A 177 -2.19 -3.49 -37.75
CA ASP A 177 -3.53 -3.03 -38.12
C ASP A 177 -4.26 -2.32 -36.95
N GLN A 178 -3.84 -2.60 -35.71
CA GLN A 178 -4.43 -2.03 -34.50
C GLN A 178 -3.80 -0.70 -34.07
N LEU A 179 -2.70 -0.25 -34.72
CA LEU A 179 -1.97 0.95 -34.30
C LEU A 179 -2.82 2.22 -34.39
N SER A 180 -3.65 2.34 -35.43
CA SER A 180 -4.56 3.48 -35.59
C SER A 180 -5.53 3.58 -34.41
N THR A 181 -6.12 2.46 -34.01
CA THR A 181 -7.02 2.39 -32.85
C THR A 181 -6.34 2.82 -31.56
N LEU A 182 -5.09 2.38 -31.33
CA LEU A 182 -4.31 2.81 -30.17
C LEU A 182 -4.06 4.32 -30.18
N ALA A 183 -3.67 4.87 -31.32
CA ALA A 183 -3.35 6.29 -31.43
C ALA A 183 -4.61 7.18 -31.30
N ASP A 184 -5.75 6.75 -31.84
CA ASP A 184 -7.06 7.39 -31.61
C ASP A 184 -7.47 7.34 -30.13
N TYR A 185 -7.23 6.20 -29.47
CA TYR A 185 -7.47 6.06 -28.04
C TYR A 185 -6.65 7.08 -27.23
N VAL A 186 -5.34 7.20 -27.52
CA VAL A 186 -4.46 8.18 -26.83
C VAL A 186 -4.92 9.61 -27.08
N GLN A 187 -5.33 9.94 -28.30
CA GLN A 187 -5.84 11.27 -28.63
C GLN A 187 -7.11 11.61 -27.84
N GLN A 188 -8.12 10.74 -27.90
CA GLN A 188 -9.37 10.92 -27.16
C GLN A 188 -9.13 11.00 -25.66
N ALA A 189 -8.17 10.22 -25.16
CA ALA A 189 -7.77 10.24 -23.77
C ALA A 189 -7.24 11.60 -23.33
N ILE A 190 -6.37 12.22 -24.13
CA ILE A 190 -5.81 13.55 -23.86
C ILE A 190 -6.88 14.63 -23.93
N GLU A 191 -7.81 14.53 -24.89
CA GLU A 191 -8.91 15.48 -25.06
C GLU A 191 -9.87 15.46 -23.86
N LYS A 192 -10.13 14.27 -23.30
CA LYS A 192 -11.00 14.08 -22.12
C LYS A 192 -10.28 14.30 -20.78
N ALA A 193 -8.95 14.30 -20.77
CA ALA A 193 -8.17 14.38 -19.54
C ALA A 193 -8.46 15.63 -18.66
N PRO A 194 -8.68 16.84 -19.20
CA PRO A 194 -9.05 18.00 -18.39
C PRO A 194 -10.37 17.81 -17.63
N GLU A 195 -11.37 17.20 -18.26
CA GLU A 195 -12.67 16.95 -17.64
C GLU A 195 -12.55 15.89 -16.54
N LEU A 196 -11.85 14.79 -16.82
CA LEU A 196 -11.61 13.73 -15.85
C LEU A 196 -10.83 14.22 -14.63
N GLN A 197 -9.83 15.09 -14.84
CA GLN A 197 -9.08 15.69 -13.75
C GLN A 197 -9.99 16.56 -12.88
N ARG A 198 -10.83 17.42 -13.47
CA ARG A 198 -11.79 18.24 -12.72
C ARG A 198 -12.75 17.39 -11.90
N ARG A 199 -13.30 16.30 -12.49
CA ARG A 199 -14.18 15.37 -11.78
C ARG A 199 -13.47 14.71 -10.60
N ARG A 200 -12.22 14.28 -10.79
CA ARG A 200 -11.39 13.69 -9.72
C ARG A 200 -11.11 14.70 -8.60
N ASP A 201 -10.74 15.93 -8.94
CA ASP A 201 -10.47 16.98 -7.96
C ASP A 201 -11.71 17.32 -7.13
N LEU A 202 -12.89 17.37 -7.76
CA LEU A 202 -14.17 17.55 -7.08
C LEU A 202 -14.50 16.37 -6.16
N ALA A 203 -14.29 15.14 -6.61
CA ALA A 203 -14.52 13.95 -5.79
C ALA A 203 -13.60 13.91 -4.55
N ILE A 204 -12.32 14.27 -4.71
CA ILE A 204 -11.37 14.36 -3.60
C ILE A 204 -11.80 15.44 -2.60
N ARG A 205 -12.27 16.60 -3.08
CA ARG A 205 -12.79 17.66 -2.19
C ARG A 205 -14.03 17.18 -1.43
N ALA A 206 -15.01 16.61 -2.11
CA ALA A 206 -16.21 16.08 -1.48
C ALA A 206 -15.89 15.01 -0.43
N GLN A 207 -14.93 14.12 -0.71
CA GLN A 207 -14.48 13.11 0.25
C GLN A 207 -13.82 13.72 1.48
N ARG A 208 -13.01 14.78 1.31
CA ARG A 208 -12.39 15.50 2.43
C ARG A 208 -13.43 16.19 3.29
N ASP A 209 -14.36 16.90 2.68
CA ASP A 209 -15.44 17.60 3.38
C ASP A 209 -16.30 16.62 4.20
N GLU A 210 -16.60 15.44 3.63
CA GLU A 210 -17.37 14.40 4.32
C GLU A 210 -16.59 13.78 5.48
N ALA A 211 -15.28 13.54 5.30
CA ALA A 211 -14.42 13.02 6.35
C ALA A 211 -14.29 14.01 7.51
N GLU A 212 -14.20 15.31 7.22
CA GLU A 212 -14.15 16.38 8.22
C GLU A 212 -15.46 16.45 9.02
N ARG A 213 -16.61 16.43 8.34
CA ARG A 213 -17.93 16.39 9.01
C ARG A 213 -18.09 15.16 9.89
N SER A 214 -17.69 14.00 9.39
CA SER A 214 -17.73 12.74 10.13
C SER A 214 -16.78 12.73 11.32
N ALA A 215 -15.64 13.41 11.24
CA ALA A 215 -14.71 13.58 12.35
C ALA A 215 -15.28 14.54 13.40
N ALA A 216 -15.85 15.67 12.99
CA ALA A 216 -16.50 16.63 13.88
C ALA A 216 -17.68 16.00 14.65
N PHE A 217 -18.51 15.22 13.98
CA PHE A 217 -19.62 14.51 14.63
C PHE A 217 -19.14 13.50 15.68
N ARG A 218 -18.09 12.72 15.37
CA ARG A 218 -17.49 11.78 16.32
C ARG A 218 -16.87 12.49 17.52
N ALA A 219 -16.14 13.58 17.31
CA ALA A 219 -15.55 14.35 18.38
C ALA A 219 -16.60 14.94 19.33
N GLU A 220 -17.72 15.44 18.80
CA GLU A 220 -18.81 15.94 19.65
C GLU A 220 -19.50 14.80 20.43
N ALA A 221 -19.74 13.65 19.79
CA ALA A 221 -20.30 12.49 20.47
C ALA A 221 -19.38 11.98 21.61
N GLU A 222 -18.07 11.91 21.36
CA GLU A 222 -17.07 11.56 22.37
C GLU A 222 -17.05 12.57 23.53
N ARG A 223 -17.19 13.87 23.24
CA ARG A 223 -17.27 14.91 24.26
C ARG A 223 -18.49 14.74 25.15
N ILE A 224 -19.67 14.49 24.55
CA ILE A 224 -20.92 14.29 25.28
C ILE A 224 -20.83 13.03 26.16
N GLU A 225 -20.31 11.92 25.62
CA GLU A 225 -20.14 10.68 26.38
C GLU A 225 -19.16 10.86 27.54
N ALA A 226 -18.02 11.52 27.30
CA ALA A 226 -17.04 11.79 28.35
C ALA A 226 -17.62 12.67 29.47
N GLU A 227 -18.42 13.68 29.12
CA GLU A 227 -19.09 14.52 30.13
C GLU A 227 -20.13 13.72 30.91
N HIS A 228 -20.92 12.87 30.24
CA HIS A 228 -21.90 12.01 30.87
C HIS A 228 -21.25 11.02 31.85
N GLN A 229 -20.18 10.34 31.41
CA GLN A 229 -19.40 9.44 32.26
C GLN A 229 -18.78 10.15 33.46
N ARG A 230 -18.27 11.37 33.26
CA ARG A 230 -17.75 12.18 34.37
C ARG A 230 -18.84 12.44 35.41
N ARG A 231 -20.03 12.88 34.98
CA ARG A 231 -21.16 13.13 35.88
C ARG A 231 -21.59 11.86 36.64
N LEU A 232 -21.67 10.72 35.95
CA LEU A 232 -21.99 9.45 36.60
C LEU A 232 -20.94 9.04 37.64
N SER A 233 -19.65 9.23 37.34
CA SER A 233 -18.56 8.91 38.27
C SER A 233 -18.57 9.83 39.50
N GLU A 234 -18.84 11.12 39.32
CA GLU A 234 -18.98 12.08 40.42
C GLU A 234 -20.19 11.76 41.29
N GLU A 235 -21.32 11.36 40.70
CA GLU A 235 -22.51 10.96 41.46
C GLU A 235 -22.29 9.63 42.21
N ALA A 236 -21.61 8.66 41.58
CA ALA A 236 -21.26 7.39 42.22
C ALA A 236 -20.33 7.62 43.43
N ALA A 237 -19.29 8.44 43.27
CA ALA A 237 -18.39 8.80 44.38
C ALA A 237 -19.14 9.49 45.53
N ARG A 238 -20.03 10.45 45.22
CA ARG A 238 -20.87 11.09 46.25
C ARG A 238 -21.79 10.11 46.98
N ARG A 239 -22.30 9.10 46.28
CA ARG A 239 -23.15 8.05 46.89
C ARG A 239 -22.32 7.12 47.77
N GLU A 240 -21.12 6.75 47.33
CA GLU A 240 -20.19 5.93 48.13
C GLU A 240 -19.77 6.66 49.40
N ASP A 241 -19.36 7.93 49.30
CA ASP A 241 -19.02 8.78 50.45
C ASP A 241 -20.17 8.86 51.46
N LEU A 242 -21.42 9.01 50.98
CA LEU A 242 -22.60 9.05 51.84
C LEU A 242 -22.86 7.71 52.54
N MET A 243 -22.66 6.58 51.84
CA MET A 243 -22.82 5.25 52.43
C MET A 243 -21.76 4.97 53.49
N ASP A 244 -20.52 5.39 53.24
CA ASP A 244 -19.42 5.29 54.20
C ASP A 244 -19.68 6.13 55.46
N GLU A 245 -20.17 7.36 55.29
CA GLU A 245 -20.60 8.19 56.40
C GLU A 245 -21.75 7.52 57.20
N MET A 246 -22.77 7.00 56.51
CA MET A 246 -23.87 6.29 57.17
C MET A 246 -23.38 5.06 57.95
N ALA A 247 -22.40 4.32 57.42
CA ALA A 247 -21.82 3.17 58.09
C ALA A 247 -21.08 3.58 59.36
N ARG A 248 -20.25 4.63 59.30
CA ARG A 248 -19.53 5.18 60.47
C ARG A 248 -20.49 5.68 61.56
N TRP A 249 -21.56 6.36 61.16
CA TRP A 249 -22.60 6.78 62.09
C TRP A 249 -23.32 5.59 62.75
N CYS A 250 -23.69 4.57 61.97
CA CYS A 250 -24.27 3.34 62.54
C CYS A 250 -23.33 2.66 63.54
N GLU A 251 -22.03 2.66 63.26
CA GLU A 251 -21.02 2.07 64.14
C GLU A 251 -20.83 2.88 65.43
N SER A 252 -20.82 4.22 65.35
CA SER A 252 -20.77 5.08 66.54
C SER A 252 -22.00 4.88 67.43
N GLU A 253 -23.20 4.78 66.85
CA GLU A 253 -24.44 4.52 67.60
C GLU A 253 -24.43 3.15 68.27
N ARG A 254 -23.95 2.10 67.57
CA ARG A 254 -23.78 0.77 68.16
C ARG A 254 -22.79 0.76 69.32
N LEU A 255 -21.69 1.51 69.19
CA LEU A 255 -20.70 1.64 70.25
C LEU A 255 -21.29 2.36 71.47
N ARG A 256 -22.02 3.46 71.28
CA ARG A 256 -22.74 4.17 72.36
C ARG A 256 -23.73 3.23 73.07
N ALA A 257 -24.55 2.52 72.31
CA ALA A 257 -25.52 1.55 72.85
C ALA A 257 -24.84 0.41 73.62
N TYR A 258 -23.69 -0.08 73.14
CA TYR A 258 -22.91 -1.10 73.85
C TYR A 258 -22.35 -0.59 75.17
N VAL A 259 -21.77 0.62 75.20
CA VAL A 259 -21.28 1.25 76.43
C VAL A 259 -22.40 1.41 77.44
N ASP A 260 -23.57 1.90 77.01
CA ASP A 260 -24.74 2.05 77.87
C ASP A 260 -25.23 0.71 78.41
N ALA A 261 -25.21 -0.35 77.59
CA ALA A 261 -25.54 -1.70 78.05
C ALA A 261 -24.55 -2.23 79.08
N VAL A 262 -23.25 -2.01 78.92
CA VAL A 262 -22.20 -2.43 79.88
C VAL A 262 -22.37 -1.69 81.21
N LEU A 263 -22.58 -0.37 81.18
CA LEU A 263 -22.86 0.42 82.37
C LEU A 263 -24.14 -0.05 83.09
N GLY A 264 -25.18 -0.39 82.32
CA GLY A 264 -26.42 -0.96 82.87
C GLY A 264 -26.23 -2.29 83.60
N HIS A 265 -25.29 -3.13 83.16
CA HIS A 265 -24.95 -4.39 83.83
C HIS A 265 -24.01 -4.20 85.04
N ALA A 266 -23.19 -3.14 85.05
CA ALA A 266 -22.27 -2.85 86.14
C ALA A 266 -22.95 -2.26 87.39
N GLY A 267 -24.16 -1.69 87.25
CA GLY A 267 -24.91 -1.10 88.36
C GLY A 267 -24.40 0.29 88.74
N THR A 268 -24.25 0.58 90.04
CA THR A 268 -23.73 1.88 90.51
C THR A 268 -22.23 1.95 90.28
N VAL A 269 -21.82 2.61 89.20
CA VAL A 269 -20.42 2.87 88.88
C VAL A 269 -19.93 4.09 89.66
N GLU A 270 -18.88 3.94 90.45
CA GLU A 270 -18.26 5.07 91.15
C GLU A 270 -17.50 5.96 90.15
N PRO A 271 -17.63 7.31 90.26
CA PRO A 271 -16.87 8.24 89.44
C PRO A 271 -15.36 8.01 89.58
N GLY A 272 -14.66 7.95 88.45
CA GLY A 272 -13.22 7.70 88.41
C GLY A 272 -12.80 6.23 88.55
N SER A 273 -13.75 5.30 88.68
CA SER A 273 -13.46 3.85 88.62
C SER A 273 -12.92 3.44 87.24
N ALA A 274 -12.29 2.27 87.15
CA ALA A 274 -11.78 1.74 85.87
C ALA A 274 -12.89 1.58 84.82
N VAL A 275 -14.12 1.27 85.25
CA VAL A 275 -15.29 1.14 84.37
C VAL A 275 -15.76 2.50 83.87
N ASP A 276 -15.75 3.53 84.73
CA ASP A 276 -16.09 4.92 84.36
C ASP A 276 -15.08 5.49 83.36
N GLN A 277 -13.78 5.32 83.61
CA GLN A 277 -12.72 5.76 82.70
C GLN A 277 -12.77 5.05 81.34
N TRP A 278 -13.06 3.74 81.33
CA TRP A 278 -13.25 2.99 80.09
C TRP A 278 -14.49 3.47 79.32
N ALA A 279 -15.61 3.72 80.00
CA ALA A 279 -16.83 4.20 79.37
C ALA A 279 -16.68 5.60 78.78
N GLN A 280 -15.96 6.50 79.48
CA GLN A 280 -15.64 7.82 78.95
C GLN A 280 -14.78 7.72 77.68
N TRP A 281 -13.70 6.94 77.73
CA TRP A 281 -12.86 6.69 76.55
C TRP A 281 -13.65 6.11 75.38
N ALA A 282 -14.53 5.13 75.62
CA ALA A 282 -15.33 4.50 74.57
C ALA A 282 -16.35 5.47 73.95
N ARG A 283 -16.92 6.39 74.73
CA ARG A 283 -17.76 7.48 74.23
C ARG A 283 -16.97 8.48 73.40
N ASP A 284 -15.78 8.87 73.85
CA ASP A 284 -14.89 9.76 73.07
C ASP A 284 -14.50 9.13 71.72
N VAL A 285 -14.29 7.79 71.67
CA VAL A 285 -14.06 7.05 70.42
C VAL A 285 -15.30 7.07 69.52
N ALA A 286 -16.50 6.87 70.07
CA ALA A 286 -17.75 6.95 69.31
C ALA A 286 -17.98 8.35 68.72
N ASP A 287 -17.70 9.39 69.49
CA ASP A 287 -17.84 10.79 69.07
C ASP A 287 -16.81 11.17 67.99
N ALA A 288 -15.59 10.62 68.05
CA ALA A 288 -14.59 10.81 67.01
C ALA A 288 -14.97 10.14 65.66
N MET A 289 -15.75 9.05 65.72
CA MET A 289 -16.25 8.31 64.55
C MET A 289 -17.51 8.93 63.93
N ASP A 290 -18.30 9.67 64.72
CA ASP A 290 -19.55 10.29 64.29
C ASP A 290 -19.30 11.35 63.19
N PRO A 291 -19.85 11.16 61.97
CA PRO A 291 -19.66 12.11 60.88
C PRO A 291 -20.55 13.36 60.98
N ILE A 292 -21.59 13.37 61.83
CA ILE A 292 -22.60 14.44 61.88
C ILE A 292 -22.00 15.81 62.26
N PRO A 293 -21.17 15.93 63.32
CA PRO A 293 -20.59 17.23 63.70
C PRO A 293 -19.80 17.88 62.55
N LYS A 294 -19.01 17.07 61.82
CA LYS A 294 -18.20 17.52 60.67
C LYS A 294 -19.06 18.02 59.50
N ARG A 295 -20.23 17.42 59.27
CA ARG A 295 -21.18 17.89 58.24
C ARG A 295 -21.88 19.19 58.61
N LEU A 296 -22.10 19.44 59.90
CA LEU A 296 -22.73 20.65 60.40
C LEU A 296 -21.75 21.84 60.47
N GLU A 297 -20.45 21.57 60.62
CA GLU A 297 -19.39 22.59 60.59
C GLU A 297 -19.03 23.08 59.18
N LYS A 298 -19.20 22.25 58.14
CA LYS A 298 -19.07 22.70 56.75
C LYS A 298 -20.32 23.49 56.35
N PRO A 299 -20.24 24.82 56.10
CA PRO A 299 -21.35 25.53 55.49
C PRO A 299 -21.65 24.87 54.15
N SER A 300 -22.92 24.64 53.85
CA SER A 300 -23.36 24.08 52.58
C SER A 300 -22.97 25.03 51.43
N GLU A 301 -21.78 24.87 50.85
CA GLU A 301 -21.51 25.34 49.50
C GLU A 301 -22.28 24.44 48.53
N GLY A 302 -23.56 24.76 48.33
CA GLY A 302 -24.36 24.20 47.25
C GLY A 302 -23.78 24.62 45.90
N PRO A 303 -23.89 23.77 44.86
CA PRO A 303 -23.34 24.05 43.55
C PRO A 303 -24.05 25.26 42.91
N ARG A 304 -23.27 26.25 42.47
CA ARG A 304 -23.71 27.32 41.54
C ARG A 304 -23.55 26.87 40.09
#